data_AF-A0A4R1HET1-F1
#
_entry.id   AF-A0A4R1HET1-F1
#
_cell.length_a   1.000
_cell.length_b   1.000
_cell.length_c   1.000
_cell.angle_alpha   90.00
_cell.angle_beta   90.00
_cell.angle_gamma   90.00
#
_symmetry.space_group_name_H-M   'P 1'
#
loop_
_entity.id
_entity.type
_entity.pdbx_description
1 polymer ?
#
loop_
_entity_poly.entity_id
_entity_poly.type
_entity_poly.pdbx_seq_one_letter_code
_entity_poly.pdbx_strand_id
1 'polypeptide(L)'
;MASPNDYLAAMVGSSAGMIAIVGGLLVSRFLSIDSTQQGLKAQIAEYQDLLDAADKRVEDLAGRLREIAIRDSLDDSDVLDLMIKSTSPPSPGQVRRLSGETSLSDDELTEEIEAVHSEVQAASTFLRSALPSSQSLDPDEWSDVPSWNVYYSETTSLPAIRNDWAWEYVFNKIVDTRTRQAYERPSGPFGFTGVAPISLATFTPAWVSQRAAERVDALEADHEAAVAAREDIERKYLQLYGSFIATVRPDKPFAWGVGVLVYFTVVGVIYPIWVLRGGVEVITPEVANVYWWFLSGLTALLGYVVVLAVRLIRRRHVVDTLVSTRASDNR
;
A
#
# COMPACT_ATOMS: atom_id res chain seq x y z
N MET A 1 18.01 46.21 62.71
CA MET A 1 18.07 46.46 61.25
C MET A 1 18.56 45.16 60.63
N ALA A 2 17.86 44.61 59.64
CA ALA A 2 18.33 43.40 58.96
C ALA A 2 19.66 43.70 58.24
N SER A 3 20.63 42.79 58.33
CA SER A 3 21.92 42.99 57.70
C SER A 3 21.78 42.86 56.18
N PRO A 4 22.59 43.56 55.36
CA PRO A 4 22.62 43.36 53.90
C PRO A 4 22.78 41.90 53.49
N ASN A 5 23.49 41.12 54.30
CA ASN A 5 23.67 39.68 54.10
C ASN A 5 22.37 38.90 54.25
N ASP A 6 21.51 39.24 55.23
CA ASP A 6 20.21 38.58 55.41
C ASP A 6 19.29 38.81 54.19
N TYR A 7 19.34 40.02 53.60
CA TYR A 7 18.57 40.33 52.39
C TYR A 7 19.05 39.55 51.16
N LEU A 8 20.36 39.52 50.92
CA LEU A 8 20.93 38.77 49.79
C LEU A 8 20.68 37.27 49.96
N ALA A 9 20.78 36.74 51.18
CA ALA A 9 20.45 35.34 51.47
C ALA A 9 18.97 35.01 51.19
N ALA A 10 18.05 35.87 51.62
CA ALA A 10 16.62 35.70 51.32
C ALA A 10 16.33 35.79 49.81
N MET A 11 17.02 36.67 49.09
CA MET A 11 16.88 36.81 47.65
C MET A 11 17.38 35.57 46.89
N VAL A 12 18.53 35.03 47.29
CA VAL A 12 19.07 33.77 46.74
C VAL A 12 18.11 32.61 47.03
N GLY A 13 17.62 32.49 48.27
CA GLY A 13 16.68 31.44 48.66
C GLY A 13 15.37 31.48 47.87
N SER A 14 14.77 32.66 47.72
CA SER A 14 13.55 32.84 46.93
C SER A 14 13.75 32.59 45.44
N SER A 15 14.88 33.05 44.86
CA SER A 15 15.26 32.77 43.47
C SER A 15 15.40 31.27 43.22
N ALA A 16 16.10 30.56 44.11
CA ALA A 16 16.29 29.12 44.02
C ALA A 16 14.95 28.37 44.08
N GLY A 17 14.06 28.74 45.01
CA GLY A 17 12.72 28.14 45.09
C GLY A 17 11.90 28.36 43.81
N MET A 18 11.94 29.57 43.25
CA MET A 18 11.23 29.90 42.02
C MET A 18 11.80 29.15 40.79
N ILE A 19 13.13 29.06 40.67
CA ILE A 19 13.81 28.27 39.64
C ILE A 19 13.43 26.79 39.76
N ALA A 20 13.37 26.24 40.98
CA ALA A 20 12.99 24.85 41.19
C ALA A 20 11.55 24.58 40.70
N ILE A 21 10.61 25.48 40.98
CA ILE A 21 9.21 25.34 40.56
C ILE A 21 9.09 25.44 39.03
N VAL A 22 9.64 26.50 38.42
CA VAL A 22 9.52 26.71 36.97
C VAL A 22 10.35 25.68 36.20
N GLY A 23 11.53 25.34 36.69
CA GLY A 23 12.38 24.29 36.15
C GLY A 23 11.68 22.93 36.18
N GLY A 24 11.07 22.56 37.30
CA GLY A 24 10.27 21.34 37.42
C GLY A 24 9.11 21.31 36.40
N LEU A 25 8.42 22.43 36.21
CA LEU A 25 7.34 22.53 35.23
C LEU A 25 7.86 22.37 33.79
N LEU A 26 8.98 23.02 33.44
CA LEU A 26 9.59 22.89 32.10
C LEU A 26 10.05 21.45 31.82
N VAL A 27 10.67 20.79 32.80
CA VAL A 27 11.08 19.39 32.67
C VAL A 27 9.87 18.48 32.50
N SER A 28 8.82 18.65 33.30
CA SER A 28 7.58 17.85 33.17
C SER A 28 6.94 18.02 31.79
N ARG A 29 6.97 19.25 31.25
CA ARG A 29 6.45 19.54 29.92
C ARG A 29 7.30 18.91 28.82
N PHE A 30 8.62 18.96 28.97
CA PHE A 30 9.55 18.33 28.04
C PHE A 30 9.33 16.81 27.98
N LEU A 31 9.26 16.15 29.14
CA LEU A 31 9.00 14.70 29.22
C LEU A 31 7.64 14.34 28.61
N SER A 32 6.61 15.16 28.83
CA SER A 32 5.29 14.96 28.22
C SER A 32 5.34 15.06 26.68
N ILE A 33 6.09 16.01 26.14
CA ILE A 33 6.27 16.16 24.68
C ILE A 33 7.04 14.96 24.13
N ASP A 34 8.13 14.56 24.77
CA ASP A 34 8.94 13.42 24.34
C ASP A 34 8.12 12.12 24.34
N SER A 35 7.36 11.86 25.41
CA SER A 35 6.44 10.72 25.47
C SER A 35 5.38 10.76 24.37
N THR A 36 4.82 11.93 24.06
CA THR A 36 3.86 12.10 22.96
C THR A 36 4.52 11.84 21.61
N GLN A 37 5.76 12.30 21.39
CA GLN A 37 6.50 12.04 20.17
C GLN A 37 6.82 10.55 19.99
N GLN A 38 7.21 9.85 21.06
CA GLN A 38 7.44 8.41 21.02
C GLN A 38 6.15 7.66 20.67
N GLY A 39 5.02 8.02 21.29
CA GLY A 39 3.72 7.44 20.96
C GLY A 39 3.31 7.66 19.50
N LEU A 40 3.48 8.88 18.98
CA LEU A 40 3.20 9.19 17.57
C LEU A 40 4.13 8.45 16.62
N LYS A 41 5.42 8.29 16.95
CA LYS A 41 6.37 7.51 16.14
C LYS A 41 5.94 6.04 16.04
N ALA A 42 5.54 5.44 17.16
CA ALA A 42 5.07 4.06 17.17
C ALA A 42 3.83 3.89 16.30
N GLN A 43 2.85 4.81 16.40
CA GLN A 43 1.67 4.80 15.54
C GLN A 43 2.02 5.00 14.07
N ILE A 44 2.93 5.92 13.74
CA ILE A 44 3.37 6.14 12.35
C ILE A 44 3.99 4.88 11.76
N ALA A 45 4.83 4.19 12.53
CA ALA A 45 5.44 2.92 12.10
C ALA A 45 4.37 1.84 11.87
N GLU A 46 3.41 1.69 12.78
CA GLU A 46 2.29 0.75 12.63
C GLU A 46 1.46 1.04 11.36
N TYR A 47 1.13 2.32 11.10
CA TYR A 47 0.39 2.69 9.90
C TYR A 47 1.20 2.52 8.61
N GLN A 48 2.52 2.65 8.69
CA GLN A 48 3.41 2.36 7.57
C GLN A 48 3.40 0.87 7.24
N ASP A 49 3.51 -0.01 8.25
CA ASP A 49 3.43 -1.46 8.04
C ASP A 49 2.07 -1.88 7.47
N LEU A 50 0.98 -1.24 7.92
CA LEU A 50 -0.36 -1.45 7.37
C LEU A 50 -0.49 -0.98 5.92
N LEU A 51 0.15 0.14 5.56
CA LEU A 51 0.17 0.64 4.19
C LEU A 51 0.92 -0.32 3.26
N ASP A 52 2.10 -0.79 3.68
CA ASP A 52 2.88 -1.77 2.92
C ASP A 52 2.12 -3.09 2.71
N ALA A 53 1.34 -3.53 3.70
CA ALA A 53 0.49 -4.70 3.58
C ALA A 53 -0.71 -4.47 2.64
N ALA A 54 -1.31 -3.28 2.67
CA ALA A 54 -2.39 -2.91 1.77
C ALA A 54 -1.90 -2.79 0.31
N ASP A 55 -0.72 -2.20 0.09
CA ASP A 55 -0.08 -2.09 -1.23
C ASP A 55 0.12 -3.47 -1.85
N LYS A 56 0.71 -4.42 -1.10
CA LYS A 56 0.89 -5.81 -1.56
C LYS A 56 -0.42 -6.49 -1.90
N ARG A 57 -1.49 -6.23 -1.14
CA ARG A 57 -2.80 -6.81 -1.40
C ARG A 57 -3.42 -6.25 -2.68
N VAL A 58 -3.30 -4.94 -2.91
CA VAL A 58 -3.75 -4.32 -4.16
C VAL A 58 -2.96 -4.87 -5.34
N GLU A 59 -1.64 -5.00 -5.21
CA GLU A 59 -0.77 -5.57 -6.25
C GLU A 59 -1.11 -7.03 -6.58
N ASP A 60 -1.32 -7.89 -5.58
CA ASP A 60 -1.74 -9.29 -5.77
C ASP A 60 -3.10 -9.39 -6.48
N LEU A 61 -4.09 -8.61 -6.04
CA LEU A 61 -5.41 -8.60 -6.69
C LEU A 61 -5.36 -8.06 -8.12
N ALA A 62 -4.61 -6.98 -8.37
CA ALA A 62 -4.39 -6.46 -9.71
C ALA A 62 -3.67 -7.49 -10.61
N GLY A 63 -2.69 -8.22 -10.06
CA GLY A 63 -2.01 -9.31 -10.76
C GLY A 63 -2.96 -10.44 -11.17
N ARG A 64 -3.86 -10.86 -10.28
CA ARG A 64 -4.88 -11.88 -10.57
C ARG A 64 -5.90 -11.41 -11.61
N LEU A 65 -6.36 -10.17 -11.53
CA LEU A 65 -7.25 -9.59 -12.54
C LEU A 65 -6.56 -9.53 -13.91
N ARG A 66 -5.27 -9.14 -13.94
CA ARG A 66 -4.47 -9.16 -15.16
C ARG A 66 -4.37 -10.58 -15.74
N GLU A 67 -4.06 -11.58 -14.92
CA GLU A 67 -3.96 -12.98 -15.35
C GLU A 67 -5.28 -13.47 -15.96
N ILE A 68 -6.42 -13.15 -15.34
CA ILE A 68 -7.74 -13.50 -15.87
C ILE A 68 -8.00 -12.78 -17.18
N ALA A 69 -7.72 -11.47 -17.27
CA ALA A 69 -7.91 -10.71 -18.51
C ALA A 69 -7.06 -11.27 -19.67
N ILE A 70 -5.82 -11.69 -19.40
CA ILE A 70 -4.94 -12.36 -20.37
C ILE A 70 -5.58 -13.68 -20.80
N ARG A 71 -5.97 -14.51 -19.84
CA ARG A 71 -6.59 -15.81 -20.13
C ARG A 71 -7.86 -15.64 -20.97
N ASP A 72 -8.78 -14.78 -20.57
CA ASP A 72 -10.04 -14.56 -21.29
C ASP A 72 -9.79 -14.02 -22.71
N SER A 73 -8.75 -13.21 -22.90
CA SER A 73 -8.37 -12.69 -24.23
C SER A 73 -7.73 -13.73 -25.15
N LEU A 74 -7.07 -14.76 -24.58
CA LEU A 74 -6.27 -15.73 -25.31
C LEU A 74 -6.91 -17.13 -25.41
N ASP A 75 -7.84 -17.48 -24.52
CA ASP A 75 -8.60 -18.74 -24.51
C ASP A 75 -9.75 -18.73 -25.55
N ASP A 76 -9.87 -17.66 -26.35
CA ASP A 76 -10.81 -17.59 -27.46
C ASP A 76 -10.39 -18.58 -28.57
N SER A 77 -11.31 -19.43 -28.99
CA SER A 77 -11.04 -20.47 -29.98
C SER A 77 -10.54 -19.93 -31.32
N ASP A 78 -11.00 -18.74 -31.74
CA ASP A 78 -10.55 -18.15 -33.00
C ASP A 78 -9.11 -17.63 -32.89
N VAL A 79 -8.75 -17.09 -31.72
CA VAL A 79 -7.36 -16.66 -31.42
C VAL A 79 -6.43 -17.87 -31.40
N LEU A 80 -6.82 -18.95 -30.73
CA LEU A 80 -6.00 -20.16 -30.68
C LEU A 80 -5.89 -20.85 -32.03
N ASP A 81 -6.96 -20.85 -32.82
CA ASP A 81 -6.93 -21.31 -34.21
C ASP A 81 -5.94 -20.52 -35.05
N LEU A 82 -5.92 -19.19 -34.88
CA LEU A 82 -4.95 -18.32 -35.55
C LEU A 82 -3.52 -18.69 -35.12
N MET A 83 -3.28 -18.88 -33.82
CA MET A 83 -1.97 -19.25 -33.28
C MET A 83 -1.48 -20.61 -33.76
N ILE A 84 -2.36 -21.62 -33.88
CA ILE A 84 -2.01 -22.95 -34.39
C ILE A 84 -1.64 -22.90 -35.88
N LYS A 85 -2.35 -22.06 -36.66
CA LYS A 85 -2.16 -21.93 -38.11
C LYS A 85 -0.97 -21.04 -38.47
N SER A 86 -0.62 -20.05 -37.63
CA SER A 86 0.43 -19.08 -37.91
C SER A 86 1.82 -19.57 -37.51
N THR A 87 2.81 -19.31 -38.37
CA THR A 87 4.23 -19.54 -38.04
C THR A 87 4.79 -18.46 -37.11
N SER A 88 4.19 -17.28 -37.11
CA SER A 88 4.59 -16.14 -36.26
C SER A 88 3.46 -15.78 -35.29
N PRO A 89 3.79 -15.20 -34.12
CA PRO A 89 2.79 -14.74 -33.16
C PRO A 89 1.82 -13.73 -33.82
N PRO A 90 0.50 -13.82 -33.56
CA PRO A 90 -0.44 -12.83 -34.06
C PRO A 90 -0.17 -11.46 -33.43
N SER A 91 -0.51 -10.37 -34.11
CA SER A 91 -0.38 -9.05 -33.50
C SER A 91 -1.47 -8.79 -32.46
N PRO A 92 -1.23 -7.94 -31.44
CA PRO A 92 -2.25 -7.54 -30.47
C PRO A 92 -3.57 -7.09 -31.10
N GLY A 93 -3.50 -6.33 -32.20
CA GLY A 93 -4.68 -5.85 -32.93
C GLY A 93 -5.46 -6.95 -33.65
N GLN A 94 -4.84 -8.09 -33.98
CA GLN A 94 -5.56 -9.27 -34.50
C GLN A 94 -6.29 -10.00 -33.38
N VAL A 95 -5.63 -10.17 -32.23
CA VAL A 95 -6.24 -10.81 -31.06
C VAL A 95 -7.47 -10.02 -30.60
N ARG A 96 -7.35 -8.70 -30.41
CA ARG A 96 -8.49 -7.84 -30.02
C ARG A 96 -9.68 -7.89 -31.00
N ARG A 97 -9.43 -8.14 -32.29
CA ARG A 97 -10.51 -8.27 -33.28
C ARG A 97 -11.30 -9.56 -33.13
N LEU A 98 -10.67 -10.60 -32.60
CA LEU A 98 -11.27 -11.92 -32.43
C LEU A 98 -11.89 -12.06 -31.04
N SER A 99 -11.12 -11.80 -29.98
CA SER A 99 -11.59 -11.97 -28.59
C SER A 99 -12.32 -10.77 -27.99
N GLY A 100 -12.28 -9.61 -28.65
CA GLY A 100 -12.94 -8.38 -28.21
C GLY A 100 -12.00 -7.37 -27.55
N GLU A 101 -12.58 -6.33 -26.94
CA GLU A 101 -11.80 -5.31 -26.24
C GLU A 101 -11.24 -5.86 -24.92
N THR A 102 -9.95 -5.61 -24.68
CA THR A 102 -9.24 -5.95 -23.45
C THR A 102 -8.63 -4.70 -22.83
N SER A 103 -8.56 -4.68 -21.50
CA SER A 103 -7.96 -3.58 -20.72
C SER A 103 -6.44 -3.57 -20.75
N LEU A 104 -5.82 -4.65 -21.24
CA LEU A 104 -4.36 -4.79 -21.32
C LEU A 104 -3.76 -3.78 -22.31
N SER A 105 -2.54 -3.33 -22.03
CA SER A 105 -1.77 -2.55 -23.00
C SER A 105 -1.27 -3.43 -24.15
N ASP A 106 -0.92 -2.82 -25.29
CA ASP A 106 -0.40 -3.58 -26.45
C ASP A 106 0.95 -4.23 -26.14
N ASP A 107 1.78 -3.62 -25.28
CA ASP A 107 3.07 -4.18 -24.87
C ASP A 107 2.88 -5.42 -23.99
N GLU A 108 2.03 -5.33 -22.95
CA GLU A 108 1.67 -6.47 -22.09
C GLU A 108 1.05 -7.62 -22.90
N LEU A 109 0.15 -7.29 -23.83
CA LEU A 109 -0.52 -8.28 -24.66
C LEU A 109 0.46 -8.93 -25.66
N THR A 110 1.43 -8.19 -26.19
CA THR A 110 2.45 -8.74 -27.10
C THR A 110 3.31 -9.79 -26.38
N GLU A 111 3.83 -9.47 -25.21
CA GLU A 111 4.66 -10.41 -24.42
C GLU A 111 3.91 -11.71 -24.13
N GLU A 112 2.65 -11.60 -23.73
CA GLU A 112 1.81 -12.74 -23.41
C GLU A 112 1.40 -13.55 -24.65
N ILE A 113 1.11 -12.88 -25.78
CA ILE A 113 0.86 -13.55 -27.05
C ILE A 113 2.08 -14.35 -27.50
N GLU A 114 3.29 -13.79 -27.41
CA GLU A 114 4.52 -14.48 -27.81
C GLU A 114 4.76 -15.73 -26.95
N ALA A 115 4.58 -15.60 -25.63
CA ALA A 115 4.69 -16.72 -24.70
C ALA A 115 3.66 -17.82 -25.03
N VAL A 116 2.38 -17.49 -25.13
CA VAL A 116 1.31 -18.46 -25.43
C VAL A 116 1.47 -19.07 -26.82
N HIS A 117 1.84 -18.28 -27.84
CA HIS A 117 2.11 -18.79 -29.19
C HIS A 117 3.22 -19.84 -29.18
N SER A 118 4.31 -19.59 -28.44
CA SER A 118 5.41 -20.56 -28.32
C SER A 118 4.96 -21.87 -27.66
N GLU A 119 4.10 -21.79 -26.62
CA GLU A 119 3.54 -22.95 -25.92
C GLU A 119 2.57 -23.74 -26.80
N VAL A 120 1.68 -23.05 -27.51
CA VAL A 120 0.75 -23.67 -28.48
C VAL A 120 1.51 -24.37 -29.60
N GLN A 121 2.60 -23.79 -30.11
CA GLN A 121 3.44 -24.42 -31.13
C GLN A 121 4.20 -25.63 -30.61
N ALA A 122 4.74 -25.56 -29.39
CA ALA A 122 5.37 -26.68 -28.72
C ALA A 122 4.37 -27.84 -28.51
N ALA A 123 3.16 -27.51 -28.01
CA ALA A 123 2.10 -28.47 -27.78
C ALA A 123 1.62 -29.13 -29.09
N SER A 124 1.44 -28.33 -30.13
CA SER A 124 1.03 -28.77 -31.47
C SER A 124 2.07 -29.70 -32.09
N THR A 125 3.35 -29.37 -31.98
CA THR A 125 4.45 -30.20 -32.49
C THR A 125 4.50 -31.54 -31.76
N PHE A 126 4.42 -31.52 -30.42
CA PHE A 126 4.43 -32.73 -29.60
C PHE A 126 3.23 -33.62 -29.91
N LEU A 127 2.01 -33.11 -29.82
CA LEU A 127 0.78 -33.89 -30.03
C LEU A 127 0.65 -34.40 -31.46
N ARG A 128 1.09 -33.65 -32.47
CA ARG A 128 1.10 -34.15 -33.86
C ARG A 128 1.99 -35.38 -34.03
N SER A 129 3.09 -35.45 -33.28
CA SER A 129 4.03 -36.58 -33.29
C SER A 129 3.56 -37.75 -32.42
N ALA A 130 2.89 -37.47 -31.30
CA ALA A 130 2.41 -38.49 -30.36
C ALA A 130 1.11 -39.17 -30.82
N LEU A 131 0.20 -38.41 -31.45
CA LEU A 131 -1.09 -38.93 -31.90
C LEU A 131 -0.98 -39.62 -33.26
N PRO A 132 -1.75 -40.70 -33.51
CA PRO A 132 -1.77 -41.42 -34.79
C PRO A 132 -2.04 -40.50 -35.97
N SER A 133 -1.30 -40.66 -37.07
CA SER A 133 -1.54 -39.87 -38.28
C SER A 133 -2.99 -40.03 -38.75
N SER A 134 -3.57 -39.04 -39.46
CA SER A 134 -4.94 -39.20 -39.96
C SER A 134 -5.09 -40.44 -40.83
N GLN A 135 -4.02 -40.93 -41.49
CA GLN A 135 -4.02 -42.08 -42.40
C GLN A 135 -4.02 -43.43 -41.71
N SER A 136 -3.68 -43.50 -40.42
CA SER A 136 -3.50 -44.78 -39.73
C SER A 136 -4.75 -45.32 -39.04
N LEU A 137 -5.80 -44.49 -38.91
CA LEU A 137 -7.05 -44.87 -38.26
C LEU A 137 -8.23 -44.64 -39.22
N ASP A 138 -9.18 -45.57 -39.18
CA ASP A 138 -10.46 -45.44 -39.86
C ASP A 138 -11.34 -44.38 -39.17
N PRO A 139 -12.35 -43.81 -39.86
CA PRO A 139 -13.19 -42.75 -39.28
C PRO A 139 -13.87 -43.15 -37.96
N ASP A 140 -14.26 -44.42 -37.81
CA ASP A 140 -14.90 -44.93 -36.60
C ASP A 140 -13.90 -45.01 -35.43
N GLU A 141 -12.64 -45.39 -35.69
CA GLU A 141 -11.59 -45.46 -34.66
C GLU A 141 -11.20 -44.07 -34.13
N TRP A 142 -11.36 -43.01 -34.93
CA TRP A 142 -11.16 -41.63 -34.46
C TRP A 142 -12.18 -41.21 -33.39
N SER A 143 -13.37 -41.80 -33.40
CA SER A 143 -14.39 -41.55 -32.36
C SER A 143 -14.07 -42.23 -31.03
N ASP A 144 -13.21 -43.26 -31.06
CA ASP A 144 -12.73 -43.98 -29.88
C ASP A 144 -11.46 -43.36 -29.26
N VAL A 145 -10.92 -42.28 -29.86
CA VAL A 145 -9.77 -41.56 -29.29
C VAL A 145 -10.16 -41.05 -27.90
N PRO A 146 -9.36 -41.35 -26.84
CA PRO A 146 -9.69 -40.97 -25.49
C PRO A 146 -9.85 -39.46 -25.36
N SER A 147 -10.81 -39.02 -24.55
CA SER A 147 -10.92 -37.60 -24.18
C SER A 147 -9.61 -37.08 -23.59
N TRP A 148 -9.39 -35.76 -23.68
CA TRP A 148 -8.18 -35.12 -23.15
C TRP A 148 -7.83 -35.57 -21.72
N ASN A 149 -8.80 -35.62 -20.80
CA ASN A 149 -8.56 -36.03 -19.41
C ASN A 149 -7.99 -37.45 -19.28
N VAL A 150 -8.48 -38.38 -20.11
CA VAL A 150 -7.99 -39.77 -20.13
C VAL A 150 -6.59 -39.80 -20.71
N TYR A 151 -6.38 -39.16 -21.87
CA TYR A 151 -5.06 -39.06 -22.50
C TYR A 151 -4.01 -38.43 -21.58
N TYR A 152 -4.36 -37.33 -20.91
CA TYR A 152 -3.51 -36.63 -19.95
C TYR A 152 -3.13 -37.52 -18.78
N SER A 153 -4.10 -38.27 -18.21
CA SER A 153 -3.84 -39.17 -17.09
C SER A 153 -2.94 -40.36 -17.44
N GLU A 154 -2.98 -40.82 -18.69
CA GLU A 154 -2.16 -41.93 -19.19
C GLU A 154 -0.76 -41.46 -19.64
N THR A 155 -0.64 -40.19 -20.05
CA THR A 155 0.62 -39.62 -20.56
C THR A 155 1.46 -39.05 -19.43
N THR A 156 2.48 -39.79 -19.00
CA THR A 156 3.31 -39.40 -17.83
C THR A 156 4.36 -38.32 -18.13
N SER A 157 4.54 -37.90 -19.39
CA SER A 157 5.65 -37.02 -19.80
C SER A 157 5.25 -35.94 -20.80
N LEU A 158 4.37 -35.00 -20.38
CA LEU A 158 4.12 -33.78 -21.15
C LEU A 158 5.19 -32.73 -20.82
N PRO A 159 5.72 -32.01 -21.82
CA PRO A 159 6.54 -30.82 -21.59
C PRO A 159 5.81 -29.82 -20.68
N ALA A 160 6.52 -29.26 -19.71
CA ALA A 160 5.97 -28.20 -18.87
C ALA A 160 5.78 -26.94 -19.72
N ILE A 161 4.52 -26.50 -19.83
CA ILE A 161 4.14 -25.19 -20.37
C ILE A 161 3.44 -24.41 -19.26
N ARG A 162 3.42 -23.08 -19.33
CA ARG A 162 2.74 -22.25 -18.32
C ARG A 162 1.23 -22.42 -18.39
N ASN A 163 0.69 -22.58 -19.59
CA ASN A 163 -0.76 -22.63 -19.84
C ASN A 163 -1.24 -24.04 -20.14
N ASP A 164 -1.62 -24.80 -19.09
CA ASP A 164 -2.11 -26.18 -19.24
C ASP A 164 -3.31 -26.32 -20.20
N TRP A 165 -4.16 -25.29 -20.26
CA TRP A 165 -5.32 -25.24 -21.16
C TRP A 165 -4.93 -25.28 -22.65
N ALA A 166 -3.71 -24.84 -23.01
CA ALA A 166 -3.23 -24.89 -24.39
C ALA A 166 -3.06 -26.34 -24.88
N TRP A 167 -2.69 -27.27 -23.99
CA TRP A 167 -2.61 -28.69 -24.35
C TRP A 167 -3.97 -29.26 -24.72
N GLU A 168 -4.98 -29.03 -23.87
CA GLU A 168 -6.34 -29.49 -24.09
C GLU A 168 -6.90 -28.96 -25.40
N TYR A 169 -6.75 -27.66 -25.64
CA TYR A 169 -7.23 -27.02 -26.86
C TYR A 169 -6.58 -27.62 -28.11
N VAL A 170 -5.24 -27.70 -28.13
CA VAL A 170 -4.49 -28.23 -29.27
C VAL A 170 -4.82 -29.70 -29.51
N PHE A 171 -4.96 -30.51 -28.45
CA PHE A 171 -5.39 -31.90 -28.54
C PHE A 171 -6.74 -32.03 -29.24
N ASN A 172 -7.76 -31.35 -28.71
CA ASN A 172 -9.11 -31.38 -29.24
C ASN A 172 -9.13 -30.90 -30.70
N LYS A 173 -8.35 -29.87 -31.03
CA LYS A 173 -8.25 -29.36 -32.40
C LYS A 173 -7.61 -30.35 -33.36
N ILE A 174 -6.54 -31.02 -32.97
CA ILE A 174 -5.88 -32.05 -33.78
C ILE A 174 -6.83 -33.23 -34.02
N VAL A 175 -7.50 -33.72 -32.98
CA VAL A 175 -8.45 -34.84 -33.07
C VAL A 175 -9.62 -34.48 -33.99
N ASP A 176 -10.25 -33.31 -33.80
CA ASP A 176 -11.36 -32.85 -34.67
C ASP A 176 -10.91 -32.69 -36.12
N THR A 177 -9.74 -32.09 -36.36
CA THR A 177 -9.21 -31.90 -37.72
C THR A 177 -8.92 -33.25 -38.39
N ARG A 178 -8.29 -34.21 -37.68
CA ARG A 178 -7.97 -35.53 -38.23
C ARG A 178 -9.21 -36.38 -38.46
N THR A 179 -10.19 -36.29 -37.58
CA THR A 179 -11.51 -36.94 -37.72
C THR A 179 -12.19 -36.47 -39.00
N ARG A 180 -12.30 -35.15 -39.21
CA ARG A 180 -12.88 -34.58 -40.45
C ARG A 180 -12.14 -35.04 -41.70
N GLN A 181 -10.81 -35.02 -41.68
CA GLN A 181 -9.99 -35.50 -42.80
C GLN A 181 -10.20 -36.99 -43.09
N ALA A 182 -10.47 -37.82 -42.08
CA ALA A 182 -10.76 -39.24 -42.28
C ALA A 182 -12.12 -39.43 -42.99
N TYR A 183 -13.15 -38.66 -42.62
CA TYR A 183 -14.46 -38.69 -43.27
C TYR A 183 -14.46 -38.12 -44.69
N GLU A 184 -13.60 -37.13 -44.99
CA GLU A 184 -13.47 -36.56 -46.33
C GLU A 184 -12.76 -37.49 -47.33
N ARG A 185 -12.14 -38.60 -46.88
CA ARG A 185 -11.54 -39.56 -47.80
C ARG A 185 -12.62 -40.24 -48.62
N PRO A 186 -12.49 -40.27 -49.97
CA PRO A 186 -13.42 -41.01 -50.80
C PRO A 186 -13.35 -42.50 -50.46
N SER A 187 -14.41 -43.00 -49.83
CA SER A 187 -14.54 -44.40 -49.42
C SER A 187 -14.85 -45.28 -50.63
N GLY A 188 -13.81 -45.63 -51.40
CA GLY A 188 -13.86 -46.64 -52.44
C GLY A 188 -14.73 -46.32 -53.67
N PRO A 189 -14.76 -47.23 -54.67
CA PRO A 189 -15.46 -47.03 -55.94
C PRO A 189 -17.00 -47.00 -55.84
N PHE A 190 -17.57 -47.29 -54.66
CA PHE A 190 -19.00 -47.24 -54.39
C PHE A 190 -19.28 -46.11 -53.40
N GLY A 191 -19.29 -44.88 -53.93
CA GLY A 191 -19.30 -43.63 -53.17
C GLY A 191 -20.54 -43.39 -52.31
N PHE A 192 -20.57 -44.02 -51.14
CA PHE A 192 -21.33 -43.51 -50.01
C PHE A 192 -20.48 -42.46 -49.32
N THR A 193 -20.79 -41.18 -49.57
CA THR A 193 -20.29 -40.08 -48.74
C THR A 193 -20.84 -40.29 -47.33
N GLY A 194 -19.98 -40.71 -46.41
CA GLY A 194 -20.32 -40.82 -45.00
C GLY A 194 -20.84 -39.47 -44.52
N VAL A 195 -22.02 -39.47 -43.90
CA VAL A 195 -22.52 -38.28 -43.21
C VAL A 195 -21.53 -37.99 -42.10
N ALA A 196 -20.82 -36.87 -42.18
CA ALA A 196 -19.90 -36.47 -41.11
C ALA A 196 -20.68 -36.51 -39.79
N PRO A 197 -20.15 -37.18 -38.74
CA PRO A 197 -20.81 -37.18 -37.45
C PRO A 197 -21.01 -35.73 -37.04
N ILE A 198 -22.23 -35.42 -36.57
CA ILE A 198 -22.51 -34.13 -35.98
C ILE A 198 -21.52 -34.00 -34.83
N SER A 199 -20.52 -33.15 -35.01
CA SER A 199 -19.63 -32.77 -33.93
C SER A 199 -20.54 -32.20 -32.85
N LEU A 200 -20.72 -32.98 -31.78
CA LEU A 200 -21.34 -32.53 -30.55
C LEU A 200 -20.36 -31.49 -30.02
N ALA A 201 -20.51 -30.25 -30.51
CA ALA A 201 -19.80 -29.09 -30.00
C ALA A 201 -19.88 -29.20 -28.48
N THR A 202 -18.70 -29.31 -27.85
CA THR A 202 -18.57 -29.54 -26.42
C THR A 202 -19.49 -28.56 -25.72
N PHE A 203 -20.63 -29.05 -25.23
CA PHE A 203 -21.67 -28.20 -24.70
C PHE A 203 -21.16 -27.74 -23.35
N THR A 204 -20.39 -26.66 -23.33
CA THR A 204 -20.02 -25.99 -22.09
C THR A 204 -21.33 -25.50 -21.49
N PRO A 205 -21.76 -26.08 -20.35
CA PRO A 205 -23.03 -25.71 -19.78
C PRO A 205 -23.03 -24.20 -19.49
N ALA A 206 -24.11 -23.49 -19.80
CA ALA A 206 -24.20 -22.04 -19.62
C ALA A 206 -23.90 -21.56 -18.18
N TRP A 207 -23.99 -22.44 -17.18
CA TRP A 207 -23.64 -22.12 -15.80
C TRP A 207 -22.13 -22.01 -15.54
N VAL A 208 -21.28 -22.59 -16.40
CA VAL A 208 -19.81 -22.51 -16.24
C VAL A 208 -19.32 -21.11 -16.56
N SER A 209 -19.82 -20.49 -17.65
CA SER A 209 -19.49 -19.11 -18.02
C SER A 209 -20.06 -18.10 -17.01
N GLN A 210 -21.26 -18.34 -16.48
CA GLN A 210 -21.83 -17.50 -15.41
C GLN A 210 -20.97 -17.49 -14.15
N ARG A 211 -20.50 -18.65 -13.69
CA ARG A 211 -19.61 -18.73 -12.52
C ARG A 211 -18.25 -18.09 -12.75
N ALA A 212 -17.74 -18.12 -13.98
CA ALA A 212 -16.50 -17.43 -14.32
C ALA A 212 -16.71 -15.91 -14.21
N ALA A 213 -17.75 -15.37 -14.84
CA ALA A 213 -18.10 -13.95 -14.75
C ALA A 213 -18.33 -13.50 -13.29
N GLU A 214 -19.10 -14.26 -12.50
CA GLU A 214 -19.32 -13.95 -11.07
C GLU A 214 -18.02 -13.91 -10.26
N ARG A 215 -17.01 -14.73 -10.61
CA ARG A 215 -15.71 -14.71 -9.94
C ARG A 215 -14.89 -13.49 -10.33
N VAL A 216 -14.97 -13.06 -11.58
CA VAL A 216 -14.30 -11.83 -12.05
C VAL A 216 -14.91 -10.63 -11.36
N ASP A 217 -16.24 -10.50 -11.37
CA ASP A 217 -16.97 -9.42 -10.70
C ASP A 217 -16.63 -9.37 -9.20
N ALA A 218 -16.52 -10.53 -8.54
CA ALA A 218 -16.13 -10.60 -7.13
C ALA A 218 -14.68 -10.14 -6.90
N LEU A 219 -13.74 -10.50 -7.78
CA LEU A 219 -12.35 -10.08 -7.69
C LEU A 219 -12.18 -8.58 -7.97
N GLU A 220 -12.95 -8.02 -8.92
CA GLU A 220 -12.98 -6.59 -9.18
C GLU A 220 -13.50 -5.82 -7.97
N ALA A 221 -14.61 -6.27 -7.38
CA ALA A 221 -15.15 -5.68 -6.17
C ALA A 221 -14.16 -5.75 -4.99
N ASP A 222 -13.46 -6.87 -4.84
CA ASP A 222 -12.42 -7.04 -3.81
C ASP A 222 -11.21 -6.12 -4.06
N HIS A 223 -10.81 -5.93 -5.33
CA HIS A 223 -9.75 -5.02 -5.71
C HIS A 223 -10.12 -3.56 -5.42
N GLU A 224 -11.31 -3.13 -5.82
CA GLU A 224 -11.82 -1.78 -5.52
C GLU A 224 -11.90 -1.52 -4.01
N ALA A 225 -12.40 -2.50 -3.25
CA ALA A 225 -12.45 -2.41 -1.78
C ALA A 225 -11.05 -2.32 -1.17
N ALA A 226 -10.07 -3.06 -1.71
CA ALA A 226 -8.68 -3.00 -1.26
C ALA A 226 -8.03 -1.64 -1.56
N VAL A 227 -8.28 -1.06 -2.73
CA VAL A 227 -7.81 0.29 -3.10
C VAL A 227 -8.41 1.35 -2.17
N ALA A 228 -9.72 1.30 -1.91
CA ALA A 228 -10.37 2.22 -0.98
C ALA A 228 -9.80 2.08 0.45
N ALA A 229 -9.57 0.85 0.92
CA ALA A 229 -8.96 0.60 2.23
C ALA A 229 -7.53 1.14 2.33
N ARG A 230 -6.73 1.01 1.26
CA ARG A 230 -5.38 1.58 1.15
C ARG A 230 -5.42 3.11 1.28
N GLU A 231 -6.30 3.79 0.54
CA GLU A 231 -6.46 5.24 0.59
C GLU A 231 -6.87 5.74 2.00
N ASP A 232 -7.73 4.99 2.69
CA ASP A 232 -8.11 5.28 4.08
C ASP A 232 -6.93 5.19 5.05
N ILE A 233 -6.06 4.19 4.89
CA ILE A 233 -4.84 4.02 5.68
C ILE A 233 -3.87 5.17 5.39
N GLU A 234 -3.66 5.51 4.11
CA GLU A 234 -2.78 6.60 3.69
C GLU A 234 -3.23 7.95 4.27
N ARG A 235 -4.53 8.25 4.23
CA ARG A 235 -5.08 9.49 4.82
C ARG A 235 -4.78 9.59 6.32
N LYS A 236 -4.96 8.50 7.06
CA LYS A 236 -4.64 8.46 8.50
C LYS A 236 -3.15 8.57 8.76
N TYR A 237 -2.31 7.92 7.95
CA TYR A 237 -0.86 8.03 8.01
C TYR A 237 -0.42 9.50 7.84
N LEU A 238 -0.91 10.17 6.80
CA LEU A 238 -0.59 11.59 6.54
C LEU A 238 -1.08 12.51 7.66
N GLN A 239 -2.25 12.23 8.24
CA GLN A 239 -2.76 12.96 9.40
C GLN A 239 -1.86 12.80 10.64
N LEU A 240 -1.42 11.58 10.94
CA LEU A 240 -0.51 11.30 12.05
C LEU A 240 0.86 11.94 11.81
N TYR A 241 1.38 11.85 10.60
CA TYR A 241 2.65 12.46 10.21
C TYR A 241 2.60 14.00 10.33
N GLY A 242 1.50 14.62 9.90
CA GLY A 242 1.26 16.05 10.10
C GLY A 242 1.22 16.44 11.59
N SER A 243 0.56 15.62 12.42
CA SER A 243 0.49 15.80 13.88
C SER A 243 1.87 15.64 14.54
N PHE A 244 2.68 14.71 14.04
CA PHE A 244 4.06 14.51 14.48
C PHE A 244 4.94 15.71 14.13
N ILE A 245 4.92 16.20 12.89
CA ILE A 245 5.67 17.41 12.50
C ILE A 245 5.26 18.62 13.33
N ALA A 246 3.96 18.79 13.60
CA ALA A 246 3.46 19.86 14.45
C ALA A 246 3.97 19.76 15.90
N THR A 247 4.24 18.54 16.39
CA THR A 247 4.74 18.27 17.75
C THR A 247 6.28 18.34 17.84
N VAL A 248 6.99 17.98 16.78
CA VAL A 248 8.47 17.92 16.76
C VAL A 248 9.10 19.29 16.59
N ARG A 249 8.46 20.22 15.88
CA ARG A 249 8.99 21.58 15.78
C ARG A 249 9.09 22.15 17.19
N PRO A 250 10.31 22.42 17.72
CA PRO A 250 10.45 22.93 19.07
C PRO A 250 9.69 24.23 19.13
N ASP A 251 8.63 24.21 19.93
CA ASP A 251 7.84 25.40 20.20
C ASP A 251 8.85 26.48 20.64
N LYS A 252 9.04 27.54 19.83
CA LYS A 252 9.83 28.74 20.20
C LYS A 252 9.68 29.16 21.68
N PRO A 253 8.48 29.05 22.33
CA PRO A 253 8.36 29.35 23.76
C PRO A 253 9.10 28.41 24.73
N PHE A 254 9.45 27.18 24.36
CA PHE A 254 10.26 26.31 25.23
C PHE A 254 11.70 26.83 25.34
N ALA A 255 12.35 27.08 24.20
CA ALA A 255 13.70 27.66 24.18
C ALA A 255 13.75 29.03 24.89
N TRP A 256 12.69 29.83 24.74
CA TRP A 256 12.58 31.11 25.46
C TRP A 256 12.43 30.91 26.98
N GLY A 257 11.65 29.92 27.42
CA GLY A 257 11.54 29.55 28.84
C GLY A 257 12.88 29.12 29.44
N VAL A 258 13.63 28.28 28.73
CA VAL A 258 15.00 27.89 29.14
C VAL A 258 15.91 29.12 29.21
N GLY A 259 15.87 30.01 28.22
CA GLY A 259 16.65 31.24 28.20
C GLY A 259 16.34 32.17 29.38
N VAL A 260 15.07 32.37 29.71
CA VAL A 260 14.64 33.16 30.87
C VAL A 260 15.12 32.52 32.18
N LEU A 261 15.07 31.19 32.28
CA LEU A 261 15.51 30.46 33.48
C LEU A 261 17.04 30.54 33.66
N VAL A 262 17.82 30.43 32.58
CA VAL A 262 19.28 30.65 32.60
C VAL A 262 19.60 32.08 33.02
N TYR A 263 18.95 33.07 32.41
CA TYR A 263 19.13 34.49 32.78
C TYR A 263 18.81 34.74 34.26
N PHE A 264 17.68 34.21 34.74
CA PHE A 264 17.26 34.36 36.14
C PHE A 264 18.20 33.64 37.12
N THR A 265 18.78 32.50 36.72
CA THR A 265 19.79 31.80 37.53
C THR A 265 21.06 32.63 37.68
N VAL A 266 21.55 33.21 36.58
CA VAL A 266 22.75 34.06 36.60
C VAL A 266 22.53 35.28 37.49
N VAL A 267 21.41 35.95 37.29
CA VAL A 267 21.11 37.24 37.94
C VAL A 267 20.61 37.08 39.38
N GLY A 268 19.77 36.08 39.66
CA GLY A 268 19.14 35.89 40.97
C GLY A 268 19.93 35.01 41.95
N VAL A 269 20.88 34.21 41.46
CA VAL A 269 21.66 33.28 42.29
C VAL A 269 23.16 33.54 42.18
N ILE A 270 23.72 33.42 40.98
CA ILE A 270 25.18 33.47 40.79
C ILE A 270 25.74 34.85 41.13
N TYR A 271 25.14 35.92 40.62
CA TYR A 271 25.61 37.28 40.83
C TYR A 271 25.51 37.74 42.31
N PRO A 272 24.39 37.53 43.04
CA PRO A 272 24.31 37.85 44.47
C PRO A 272 25.33 37.07 45.32
N ILE A 273 25.56 35.79 45.02
CA ILE A 273 26.58 34.98 45.71
C ILE A 273 27.98 35.54 45.47
N TRP A 274 28.27 35.97 44.24
CA TRP A 274 29.55 36.59 43.90
C TRP A 274 29.75 37.91 44.67
N VAL A 275 28.72 38.75 44.78
CA VAL A 275 28.76 39.98 45.58
C VAL A 275 28.93 39.68 47.07
N LEU A 276 28.24 38.66 47.61
CA LEU A 276 28.38 38.21 49.00
C LEU A 276 29.81 37.81 49.36
N ARG A 277 30.56 37.23 48.42
CA ARG A 277 31.96 36.85 48.63
C ARG A 277 32.87 38.05 48.91
N GLY A 278 32.48 39.25 48.51
CA GLY A 278 33.23 40.49 48.73
C GLY A 278 33.19 41.02 50.17
N GLY A 279 32.33 40.49 51.05
CA GLY A 279 32.22 40.92 52.44
C GLY A 279 31.60 42.32 52.59
N VAL A 280 30.32 42.45 52.24
CA VAL A 280 29.65 43.77 52.19
C VAL A 280 29.15 44.19 53.58
N GLU A 281 29.86 45.13 54.22
CA GLU A 281 29.48 45.67 55.54
C GLU A 281 28.47 46.84 55.47
N VAL A 282 28.38 47.53 54.34
CA VAL A 282 27.51 48.70 54.13
C VAL A 282 26.81 48.60 52.77
N ILE A 283 25.58 49.13 52.66
CA ILE A 283 24.84 49.16 51.38
C ILE A 283 25.60 50.04 50.38
N THR A 284 26.33 49.40 49.48
CA THR A 284 26.98 50.07 48.35
C THR A 284 26.01 50.18 47.16
N PRO A 285 26.25 51.10 46.21
CA PRO A 285 25.49 51.16 44.96
C PRO A 285 25.46 49.84 44.19
N GLU A 286 26.49 49.01 44.34
CA GLU A 286 26.57 47.67 43.75
C GLU A 286 25.50 46.73 44.29
N VAL A 287 25.24 46.75 45.60
CA VAL A 287 24.14 45.96 46.21
C VAL A 287 22.78 46.45 45.73
N ALA A 288 22.61 47.76 45.56
CA ALA A 288 21.37 48.31 45.00
C ALA A 288 21.14 47.85 43.54
N ASN A 289 22.20 47.71 42.75
CA ASN A 289 22.11 47.17 41.39
C ASN A 289 21.69 45.69 41.40
N VAL A 290 22.20 44.87 42.33
CA VAL A 290 21.78 43.46 42.48
C VAL A 290 20.27 43.34 42.61
N TYR A 291 19.64 44.22 43.39
CA TYR A 291 18.19 44.26 43.56
C TYR A 291 17.46 44.54 42.23
N TRP A 292 17.92 45.54 41.46
CA TRP A 292 17.33 45.88 40.16
C TRP A 292 17.47 44.75 39.14
N TRP A 293 18.63 44.09 39.10
CA TRP A 293 18.84 42.93 38.26
C TRP A 293 17.91 41.78 38.65
N PHE A 294 17.73 41.51 39.95
CA PHE A 294 16.76 40.52 40.39
C PHE A 294 15.33 40.86 39.99
N LEU A 295 14.94 42.13 40.14
CA LEU A 295 13.62 42.59 39.73
C LEU A 295 13.40 42.45 38.21
N SER A 296 14.43 42.70 37.39
CA SER A 296 14.36 42.49 35.94
C SER A 296 14.22 41.01 35.59
N GLY A 297 14.96 40.14 36.27
CA GLY A 297 14.84 38.69 36.16
C GLY A 297 13.45 38.17 36.55
N LEU A 298 12.92 38.63 37.67
CA LEU A 298 11.58 38.30 38.15
C LEU A 298 10.51 38.76 37.15
N THR A 299 10.66 39.97 36.63
CA THR A 299 9.73 40.54 35.62
C THR A 299 9.76 39.73 34.33
N ALA A 300 10.94 39.31 33.86
CA ALA A 300 11.08 38.46 32.69
C ALA A 300 10.39 37.10 32.88
N LEU A 301 10.56 36.49 34.06
CA LEU A 301 9.92 35.22 34.41
C LEU A 301 8.40 35.34 34.52
N LEU A 302 7.89 36.36 35.22
CA LEU A 302 6.45 36.61 35.32
C LEU A 302 5.86 36.91 33.94
N GLY A 303 6.55 37.71 33.12
CA GLY A 303 6.17 37.96 31.73
C GLY A 303 6.07 36.68 30.92
N TYR A 304 7.04 35.77 31.06
CA TYR A 304 6.98 34.45 30.43
C TYR A 304 5.75 33.65 30.86
N VAL A 305 5.50 33.55 32.16
CA VAL A 305 4.36 32.79 32.70
C VAL A 305 3.03 33.37 32.23
N VAL A 306 2.88 34.70 32.21
CA VAL A 306 1.67 35.38 31.72
C VAL A 306 1.47 35.10 30.23
N VAL A 307 2.51 35.21 29.40
CA VAL A 307 2.43 34.89 27.97
C VAL A 307 2.04 33.43 27.74
N LEU A 308 2.59 32.52 28.54
CA LEU A 308 2.26 31.09 28.47
C LEU A 308 0.80 30.83 28.88
N ALA A 309 0.33 31.44 29.97
CA ALA A 309 -1.04 31.34 30.44
C ALA A 309 -2.05 31.89 29.41
N VAL A 310 -1.79 33.08 28.85
CA VAL A 310 -2.65 33.69 27.82
C VAL A 310 -2.71 32.80 26.58
N ARG A 311 -1.59 32.20 26.16
CA ARG A 311 -1.58 31.26 25.03
C ARG A 311 -2.39 30.00 25.31
N LEU A 312 -2.30 29.45 26.52
CA LEU A 312 -3.10 28.28 26.91
C LEU A 312 -4.60 28.59 26.90
N ILE A 313 -5.01 29.75 27.42
CA ILE A 313 -6.41 30.20 27.40
C ILE A 313 -6.91 30.38 25.96
N ARG A 314 -6.13 31.01 25.09
CA ARG A 314 -6.50 31.17 23.67
C ARG A 314 -6.65 29.84 22.94
N ARG A 315 -5.74 28.88 23.16
CA ARG A 315 -5.82 27.55 22.53
C ARG A 315 -7.09 26.81 22.97
N ARG A 316 -7.47 26.91 24.25
CA ARG A 316 -8.70 26.28 24.76
C ARG A 316 -9.95 26.83 24.07
N HIS A 317 -10.08 28.15 23.94
CA HIS A 317 -11.22 28.75 23.25
C HIS A 317 -11.36 28.33 21.79
N VAL A 318 -10.25 28.21 21.05
CA VAL A 318 -10.29 27.75 19.65
C VAL A 318 -10.81 26.32 19.55
N VAL A 319 -10.36 25.44 20.45
CA VAL A 319 -10.83 24.05 20.48
C VAL A 319 -12.33 23.99 20.81
N ASP A 320 -12.78 24.75 21.81
CA ASP A 320 -14.19 24.79 22.20
C ASP A 320 -15.08 25.30 21.05
N THR A 321 -14.63 26.31 20.31
CA THR A 321 -15.37 26.80 19.13
C THR A 321 -15.46 25.74 18.03
N LEU A 322 -14.38 25.03 17.72
CA LEU A 322 -14.39 23.99 16.69
C LEU A 322 -15.28 22.80 17.07
N VAL A 323 -15.29 22.42 18.35
CA VAL A 323 -16.18 21.37 18.86
C VAL A 323 -17.65 21.81 18.77
N SER A 324 -17.95 23.07 19.10
CA SER A 324 -19.32 23.60 19.03
C SER A 324 -19.86 23.68 17.59
N THR A 325 -19.04 24.08 16.62
CA THR A 325 -19.43 24.15 15.20
C THR A 325 -19.66 22.76 14.60
N ARG A 326 -18.84 21.77 14.98
CA ARG A 326 -19.02 20.39 14.50
C ARG A 326 -20.26 19.70 15.11
N ALA A 327 -20.64 20.10 16.32
CA ALA A 327 -21.86 19.61 16.96
C ALA A 327 -23.14 20.22 16.35
N SER A 328 -23.07 21.41 15.73
CA SER A 328 -24.20 22.01 15.02
C SER A 328 -24.39 21.47 13.60
N ASP A 329 -23.32 21.10 12.89
CA ASP A 329 -23.42 20.54 11.52
C ASP A 329 -23.95 19.09 11.48
N ASN A 330 -23.95 18.39 12.60
CA ASN A 330 -24.47 17.01 12.73
C ASN A 330 -25.95 16.95 13.18
N ARG A 331 -26.68 18.08 13.16
CA ARG A 331 -28.14 18.15 13.41
C ARG A 331 -28.87 18.61 12.17
#